data_AF-X1TRP5-F1
#
_entry.id   AF-X1TRP5-F1
#
_cell.length_a   1.000
_cell.length_b   1.000
_cell.length_c   1.000
_cell.angle_alpha   90.00
_cell.angle_beta   90.00
_cell.angle_gamma   90.00
#
_symmetry.space_group_name_H-M   'P 1'
#
loop_
_entity.id
_entity.type
_entity.pdbx_description
1 polymer ?
#
loop_
_entity_poly.entity_id
_entity_poly.type
_entity_poly.pdbx_seq_one_letter_code
_entity_poly.pdbx_strand_id
1 'polypeptide(L)'
;MYYWLLEPHRNLQQLVVYLSDFKPHLHADSEQHFTLFLDYVWLYALAVLQASEYVVAAGVSDINRSMRQYLFGGEVGLREKEAVVKQLEKLRNVIEGKNAESAKPIFSVLPPYYDALLELVTRFVLKPRAASNVLRYSEWLNLSKDFLDQIGQLPDGLLPVDQVSAKLLNDISRFLTESSGLSKEFSDRFVELSNKVFVT
;
A
#
# COMPACT_ATOMS: atom_id res chain seq x y z
N MET A 1 -15.41 0.97 8.92
CA MET A 1 -14.17 1.57 8.41
C MET A 1 -13.26 1.89 9.60
N TYR A 2 -12.33 0.99 9.93
CA TYR A 2 -11.46 1.07 11.12
C TYR A 2 -10.23 1.97 10.96
N TYR A 3 -9.99 2.49 9.75
CA TYR A 3 -8.80 3.28 9.41
C TYR A 3 -8.52 4.42 10.40
N TRP A 4 -9.56 5.18 10.76
CA TRP A 4 -9.43 6.34 11.65
C TRP A 4 -9.23 6.00 13.13
N LEU A 5 -9.48 4.74 13.52
CA LEU A 5 -9.31 4.28 14.90
C LEU A 5 -7.92 3.68 15.14
N LEU A 6 -7.20 3.35 14.07
CA LEU A 6 -5.88 2.78 14.15
C LEU A 6 -4.82 3.87 14.21
N GLU A 7 -3.73 3.56 14.92
CA GLU A 7 -2.51 4.36 14.83
C GLU A 7 -2.04 4.43 13.36
N PRO A 8 -1.64 5.60 12.84
CA PRO A 8 -1.35 5.79 11.42
C PRO A 8 -0.37 4.76 10.84
N HIS A 9 0.68 4.43 11.60
CA HIS A 9 1.70 3.48 11.17
C HIS A 9 1.20 2.05 10.95
N ARG A 10 0.05 1.69 11.54
CA ARG A 10 -0.56 0.37 11.37
C ARG A 10 -1.36 0.26 10.07
N ASN A 11 -1.77 1.39 9.48
CA ASN A 11 -2.68 1.38 8.33
C ASN A 11 -2.08 0.66 7.11
N LEU A 12 -0.77 0.80 6.87
CA LEU A 12 -0.10 0.10 5.75
C LEU A 12 -0.19 -1.42 5.84
N GLN A 13 -0.25 -1.98 7.04
CA GLN A 13 -0.38 -3.42 7.25
C GLN A 13 -1.85 -3.84 7.36
N GLN A 14 -2.64 -3.09 8.12
CA GLN A 14 -4.02 -3.45 8.44
C GLN A 14 -4.93 -3.40 7.21
N LEU A 15 -4.74 -2.43 6.31
CA LEU A 15 -5.52 -2.38 5.07
C LEU A 15 -5.29 -3.61 4.17
N VAL A 16 -4.03 -4.09 4.08
CA VAL A 16 -3.70 -5.30 3.33
C VAL A 16 -4.33 -6.53 3.97
N VAL A 17 -4.26 -6.64 5.30
CA VAL A 17 -4.89 -7.73 6.06
C VAL A 17 -6.40 -7.74 5.86
N TYR A 18 -7.07 -6.59 5.99
CA TYR A 18 -8.52 -6.52 5.78
C TYR A 18 -8.92 -6.93 4.36
N LEU A 19 -8.22 -6.44 3.32
CA LEU A 19 -8.50 -6.89 1.95
C LEU A 19 -8.27 -8.40 1.78
N SER A 20 -7.24 -8.95 2.40
CA SER A 20 -6.95 -10.39 2.38
C SER A 20 -8.05 -11.20 3.07
N ASP A 21 -8.54 -10.74 4.22
CA ASP A 21 -9.58 -11.42 5.00
C ASP A 21 -10.93 -11.39 4.27
N PHE A 22 -11.24 -10.29 3.59
CA PHE A 22 -12.49 -10.16 2.82
C PHE A 22 -12.41 -10.71 1.39
N LYS A 23 -11.23 -11.09 0.90
CA LYS A 23 -11.02 -11.64 -0.44
C LYS A 23 -12.06 -12.69 -0.87
N PRO A 24 -12.46 -13.69 -0.04
CA PRO A 24 -13.43 -14.70 -0.47
C PRO A 24 -14.82 -14.16 -0.83
N HIS A 25 -15.11 -12.93 -0.40
CA HIS A 25 -16.39 -12.25 -0.61
C HIS A 25 -16.30 -11.11 -1.63
N LEU A 26 -15.09 -10.79 -2.10
CA LEU A 26 -14.85 -9.71 -3.06
C LEU A 26 -14.77 -10.28 -4.46
N HIS A 27 -15.65 -9.79 -5.32
CA HIS A 27 -15.74 -10.18 -6.73
C HIS A 27 -15.51 -8.95 -7.61
N ALA A 28 -14.57 -9.07 -8.56
CA ALA A 28 -14.14 -7.94 -9.39
C ALA A 28 -15.16 -7.54 -10.45
N ASP A 29 -16.17 -8.37 -10.71
CA ASP A 29 -17.30 -8.09 -11.62
C ASP A 29 -18.38 -7.22 -10.97
N SER A 30 -18.57 -7.33 -9.66
CA SER A 30 -19.51 -6.50 -8.89
C SER A 30 -19.05 -5.05 -8.81
N GLU A 31 -19.89 -4.13 -9.29
CA GLU A 31 -19.59 -2.70 -9.21
C GLU A 31 -19.43 -2.21 -7.78
N GLN A 32 -20.22 -2.70 -6.84
CA GLN A 32 -20.13 -2.27 -5.43
C GLN A 32 -18.79 -2.68 -4.82
N HIS A 33 -18.30 -3.88 -5.14
CA HIS A 33 -17.00 -4.35 -4.68
C HIS A 33 -15.86 -3.58 -5.33
N PHE A 34 -15.99 -3.23 -6.60
CA PHE A 34 -15.01 -2.39 -7.27
C PHE A 34 -14.96 -0.98 -6.69
N THR A 35 -16.11 -0.35 -6.37
CA THR A 35 -16.15 0.95 -5.66
C THR A 35 -15.44 0.86 -4.31
N LEU A 36 -15.73 -0.18 -3.53
CA LEU A 36 -15.04 -0.40 -2.26
C LEU A 36 -13.53 -0.54 -2.46
N PHE A 37 -13.09 -1.24 -3.50
CA PHE A 37 -11.67 -1.35 -3.82
C PHE A 37 -11.04 0.01 -4.14
N LEU A 38 -11.73 0.89 -4.88
CA LEU A 38 -11.24 2.25 -5.14
C LEU A 38 -11.08 3.07 -3.85
N ASP A 39 -12.03 2.96 -2.92
CA ASP A 39 -11.91 3.58 -1.59
C ASP A 39 -10.70 3.06 -0.80
N TYR A 40 -10.42 1.76 -0.88
CA TYR A 40 -9.23 1.17 -0.28
C TYR A 40 -7.94 1.67 -0.94
N VAL A 41 -7.91 1.84 -2.27
CA VAL A 41 -6.78 2.45 -2.98
C VAL A 41 -6.55 3.88 -2.48
N TRP A 42 -7.61 4.68 -2.32
CA TRP A 42 -7.51 6.03 -1.78
C TRP A 42 -6.96 6.05 -0.34
N LEU A 43 -7.50 5.21 0.54
CA LEU A 43 -7.03 5.10 1.93
C LEU A 43 -5.58 4.62 2.01
N TYR A 44 -5.18 3.70 1.12
CA TYR A 44 -3.81 3.24 1.08
C TYR A 44 -2.85 4.31 0.53
N ALA A 45 -3.28 5.09 -0.46
CA ALA A 45 -2.52 6.24 -0.94
C ALA A 45 -2.24 7.23 0.19
N LEU A 46 -3.24 7.50 1.04
CA LEU A 46 -3.08 8.35 2.22
C LEU A 46 -2.05 7.76 3.20
N ALA A 47 -2.14 6.46 3.50
CA ALA A 47 -1.18 5.79 4.38
C ALA A 47 0.25 5.79 3.81
N VAL A 48 0.42 5.60 2.50
CA VAL A 48 1.73 5.67 1.82
C VAL A 48 2.30 7.09 1.89
N LEU A 49 1.48 8.12 1.73
CA LEU A 49 1.92 9.51 1.87
C LEU A 49 2.36 9.82 3.30
N GLN A 50 1.63 9.37 4.31
CA GLN A 50 2.02 9.51 5.72
C GLN A 50 3.35 8.81 6.04
N ALA A 51 3.55 7.60 5.50
CA ALA A 51 4.82 6.89 5.64
C ALA A 51 5.98 7.61 4.91
N SER A 52 5.70 8.15 3.72
CA SER A 52 6.68 8.91 2.93
C SER A 52 7.10 10.20 3.66
N GLU A 53 6.14 10.91 4.26
CA GLU A 53 6.40 12.07 5.10
C GLU A 53 7.33 11.72 6.27
N TYR A 54 7.03 10.63 6.99
CA TYR A 54 7.89 10.14 8.07
C TYR A 54 9.30 9.83 7.60
N VAL A 55 9.45 9.12 6.48
CA VAL A 55 10.77 8.78 5.91
C VAL A 55 11.55 10.03 5.53
N VAL A 56 10.90 11.02 4.91
CA VAL A 56 11.54 12.29 4.56
C VAL A 56 11.98 13.04 5.82
N ALA A 57 11.15 13.07 6.86
CA ALA A 57 11.46 13.73 8.13
C ALA A 57 12.61 13.04 8.89
N ALA A 58 12.70 11.71 8.83
CA ALA A 58 13.77 10.92 9.44
C ALA A 58 15.10 11.01 8.66
N GLY A 59 15.07 11.49 7.42
CA GLY A 59 16.22 11.59 6.52
C GLY A 59 16.25 10.48 5.48
N VAL A 60 16.46 10.88 4.22
CA VAL A 60 16.42 9.98 3.05
C VAL A 60 17.68 9.13 2.85
N SER A 61 18.67 9.23 3.75
CA SER A 61 19.92 8.46 3.65
C SER A 61 19.73 6.96 3.85
N ASP A 62 18.71 6.55 4.61
CA ASP A 62 18.36 5.15 4.85
C ASP A 62 16.84 4.96 4.89
N ILE A 63 16.22 4.97 3.71
CA ILE A 63 14.77 4.79 3.53
C ILE A 63 14.30 3.47 4.15
N ASN A 64 15.09 2.39 4.01
CA ASN A 64 14.74 1.08 4.54
C ASN A 64 14.58 1.13 6.06
N ARG A 65 15.60 1.63 6.78
CA ARG A 65 15.53 1.75 8.23
C ARG A 65 14.38 2.65 8.69
N SER A 66 14.22 3.83 8.09
CA SER A 66 13.14 4.76 8.42
C SER A 66 11.77 4.13 8.19
N MET A 67 11.61 3.35 7.12
CA MET A 67 10.38 2.63 6.84
C MET A 67 10.10 1.52 7.87
N ARG A 68 11.12 0.78 8.30
CA ARG A 68 10.98 -0.21 9.38
C ARG A 68 10.57 0.47 10.68
N GLN A 69 11.22 1.57 11.04
CA GLN A 69 10.86 2.36 12.22
C GLN A 69 9.41 2.80 12.14
N TYR A 70 8.96 3.35 11.01
CA TYR A 70 7.56 3.74 10.82
C TYR A 70 6.62 2.57 11.12
N LEU A 71 6.80 1.43 10.46
CA LEU A 71 5.93 0.26 10.59
C LEU A 71 5.77 -0.26 12.03
N PHE A 72 6.75 0.00 12.91
CA PHE A 72 6.71 -0.42 14.32
C PHE A 72 6.53 0.74 15.30
N GLY A 73 6.07 1.91 14.85
CA GLY A 73 5.78 3.04 15.73
C GLY A 73 7.02 3.73 16.28
N GLY A 74 8.15 3.64 15.57
CA GLY A 74 9.42 4.28 15.87
C GLY A 74 10.55 3.30 16.20
N GLU A 75 11.71 3.87 16.55
CA GLU A 75 12.93 3.12 16.85
C GLU A 75 12.77 2.16 18.05
N VAL A 76 12.00 2.57 19.08
CA VAL A 76 11.77 1.72 20.26
C VAL A 76 10.98 0.48 19.88
N GLY A 77 9.85 0.65 19.19
CA GLY A 77 9.03 -0.49 18.77
C GLY A 77 9.76 -1.42 17.79
N LEU A 78 10.58 -0.87 16.89
CA LEU A 78 11.44 -1.69 16.02
C LEU A 78 12.42 -2.55 16.85
N ARG A 79 13.13 -1.95 17.81
CA ARG A 79 14.08 -2.68 18.68
C ARG A 79 13.40 -3.78 19.49
N GLU A 80 12.22 -3.50 20.04
CA GLU A 80 11.44 -4.50 20.77
C GLU A 80 11.07 -5.70 19.88
N LYS A 81 10.61 -5.44 18.66
CA LYS A 81 10.25 -6.51 17.71
C LYS A 81 11.46 -7.33 17.27
N GLU A 82 12.59 -6.68 17.00
CA GLU A 82 13.85 -7.36 16.69
C GLU A 82 14.35 -8.20 17.88
N ALA A 83 14.19 -7.72 19.12
CA ALA A 83 14.54 -8.46 20.32
C ALA A 83 13.67 -9.72 20.48
N VAL A 84 12.37 -9.61 20.24
CA VAL A 84 11.44 -10.76 20.26
C VAL A 84 11.83 -11.80 19.21
N VAL A 85 12.10 -11.40 17.97
CA VAL A 85 12.52 -12.35 16.93
C VAL A 85 13.83 -13.04 17.29
N LYS A 86 14.82 -12.31 17.82
CA LYS A 86 16.07 -12.92 18.32
C LYS A 86 15.82 -13.94 19.44
N GLN A 87 14.84 -13.72 20.31
CA GLN A 87 14.48 -14.68 21.35
C GLN A 87 13.81 -15.93 20.77
N LEU A 88 12.90 -15.76 19.80
CA LEU A 88 12.25 -16.87 19.12
C LEU A 88 13.25 -17.74 18.32
N GLU A 89 14.21 -17.11 17.65
CA GLU A 89 15.30 -17.82 16.95
C GLU A 89 16.16 -18.63 17.93
N LYS A 90 16.48 -18.07 19.10
CA LYS A 90 17.20 -18.80 20.16
C LYS A 90 16.40 -20.01 20.64
N LEU A 91 15.10 -19.84 20.90
CA LEU A 91 14.24 -20.96 21.32
C LEU A 91 14.17 -22.05 20.25
N ARG A 92 14.03 -21.67 18.98
CA ARG A 92 14.06 -22.61 17.86
C ARG A 92 15.36 -23.41 17.83
N ASN A 93 16.50 -22.74 17.96
CA ASN A 93 17.81 -23.41 17.97
C ASN A 93 17.95 -24.38 19.15
N VAL A 94 17.33 -24.10 20.30
CA VAL A 94 17.28 -25.03 21.44
C VAL A 94 16.41 -26.26 21.15
N ILE A 95 15.26 -26.07 20.50
CA ILE A 95 14.31 -27.14 20.20
C ILE A 95 14.80 -28.04 19.04
N GLU A 96 15.30 -27.44 17.96
CA GLU A 96 15.67 -28.12 16.71
C GLU A 96 17.15 -28.54 16.65
N GLY A 97 17.99 -28.00 17.55
CA GLY A 97 19.43 -28.32 17.61
C GLY A 97 20.15 -28.04 16.27
N LYS A 98 20.95 -29.00 15.80
CA LYS A 98 21.72 -28.88 14.54
C LYS A 98 20.85 -28.81 13.27
N ASN A 99 19.58 -29.18 13.34
CA ASN A 99 18.68 -29.11 12.19
C ASN A 99 18.12 -27.69 11.95
N ALA A 100 18.29 -26.79 12.93
CA ALA A 100 17.82 -25.40 12.86
C ALA A 100 18.54 -24.56 11.79
N GLU A 101 19.82 -24.84 11.52
CA GLU A 101 20.64 -24.11 10.54
C GLU A 101 20.24 -24.44 9.08
N SER A 102 19.74 -25.65 8.84
CA SER A 102 19.21 -26.06 7.53
C SER A 102 17.75 -25.66 7.30
N ALA A 103 17.05 -25.20 8.35
CA ALA A 103 15.65 -24.82 8.27
C ALA A 103 15.51 -23.35 7.81
N LYS A 104 14.60 -23.10 6.86
CA LYS A 104 14.27 -21.73 6.41
C LYS A 104 13.96 -20.84 7.63
N PRO A 105 14.36 -19.55 7.62
CA PRO A 105 13.97 -18.62 8.67
C PRO A 105 12.44 -18.54 8.73
N ILE A 106 11.88 -18.97 9.86
CA ILE A 106 10.43 -19.04 10.09
C ILE A 106 9.91 -17.70 10.61
N PHE A 107 10.75 -16.96 11.34
CA PHE A 107 10.37 -15.71 12.01
C PHE A 107 10.94 -14.52 11.24
N SER A 108 10.06 -13.72 10.65
CA SER A 108 10.37 -12.39 10.13
C SER A 108 9.56 -11.37 10.89
N VAL A 109 10.20 -10.28 11.32
CA VAL A 109 9.52 -9.11 11.88
C VAL A 109 8.64 -8.43 10.82
N LEU A 110 9.06 -8.52 9.56
CA LEU A 110 8.49 -7.79 8.43
C LEU A 110 7.47 -8.65 7.67
N PRO A 111 6.41 -8.02 7.13
CA PRO A 111 5.43 -8.72 6.31
C PRO A 111 6.06 -9.28 5.03
N PRO A 112 5.49 -10.36 4.44
CA PRO A 112 6.03 -10.98 3.22
C PRO A 112 6.13 -10.03 2.02
N TYR A 113 5.29 -8.99 1.98
CA TYR A 113 5.25 -7.97 0.92
C TYR A 113 6.15 -6.74 1.22
N TYR A 114 7.00 -6.79 2.26
CA TYR A 114 7.75 -5.62 2.72
C TYR A 114 8.65 -5.01 1.64
N ASP A 115 9.32 -5.81 0.83
CA ASP A 115 10.23 -5.30 -0.21
C ASP A 115 9.45 -4.51 -1.29
N ALA A 116 8.28 -5.00 -1.69
CA ALA A 116 7.39 -4.30 -2.60
C ALA A 116 6.84 -3.00 -1.99
N LEU A 117 6.53 -3.02 -0.69
CA LEU A 117 6.09 -1.82 0.03
C LEU A 117 7.22 -0.78 0.13
N LEU A 118 8.45 -1.23 0.41
CA LEU A 118 9.63 -0.37 0.46
C LEU A 118 9.88 0.29 -0.89
N GLU A 119 9.77 -0.47 -1.99
CA GLU A 119 9.88 0.06 -3.33
C GLU A 119 8.80 1.11 -3.63
N LEU A 120 7.54 0.82 -3.27
CA LEU A 120 6.43 1.74 -3.44
C LEU A 120 6.67 3.07 -2.70
N VAL A 121 7.00 3.01 -1.40
CA VAL A 121 7.28 4.21 -0.59
C VAL A 121 8.50 4.96 -1.13
N THR A 122 9.55 4.25 -1.56
CA THR A 122 10.73 4.86 -2.18
C THR A 122 10.35 5.70 -3.40
N ARG A 123 9.46 5.20 -4.27
CA ARG A 123 8.99 5.95 -5.44
C ARG A 123 8.24 7.23 -5.05
N PHE A 124 7.45 7.19 -3.97
CA PHE A 124 6.74 8.36 -3.44
C PHE A 124 7.70 9.41 -2.86
N VAL A 125 8.68 8.96 -2.06
CA VAL A 125 9.73 9.81 -1.48
C VAL A 125 10.56 10.50 -2.57
N LEU A 126 10.92 9.79 -3.64
CA LEU A 126 11.73 10.33 -4.74
C LEU A 126 10.94 11.25 -5.68
N LYS A 127 9.61 11.21 -5.66
CA LYS A 127 8.75 11.99 -6.57
C LYS A 127 7.68 12.80 -5.82
N PRO A 128 8.07 13.69 -4.90
CA PRO A 128 7.14 14.36 -3.99
C PRO A 128 6.07 15.20 -4.70
N ARG A 129 6.42 15.86 -5.81
CA ARG A 129 5.46 16.66 -6.61
C ARG A 129 4.35 15.80 -7.24
N ALA A 130 4.71 14.61 -7.73
CA ALA A 130 3.74 13.69 -8.30
C ALA A 130 2.94 13.00 -7.19
N ALA A 131 3.61 12.61 -6.11
CA ALA A 131 3.00 11.99 -4.94
C ALA A 131 1.91 12.88 -4.31
N SER A 132 2.13 14.19 -4.20
CA SER A 132 1.14 15.12 -3.63
C SER A 132 -0.18 15.19 -4.40
N ASN A 133 -0.19 14.80 -5.68
CA ASN A 133 -1.40 14.79 -6.50
C ASN A 133 -2.15 13.45 -6.47
N VAL A 134 -1.54 12.37 -5.96
CA VAL A 134 -2.11 11.01 -6.02
C VAL A 134 -3.49 10.93 -5.36
N LEU A 135 -3.70 11.54 -4.19
CA LEU A 135 -5.00 11.54 -3.52
C LEU A 135 -6.08 12.22 -4.35
N ARG A 136 -5.74 13.36 -4.97
CA ARG A 136 -6.65 14.08 -5.85
C ARG A 136 -7.04 13.20 -7.04
N TYR A 137 -6.07 12.53 -7.66
CA TYR A 137 -6.31 11.63 -8.79
C TYR A 137 -7.22 10.46 -8.38
N SER A 138 -6.96 9.87 -7.21
CA SER A 138 -7.79 8.78 -6.69
C SER A 138 -9.23 9.22 -6.40
N GLU A 139 -9.42 10.43 -5.88
CA GLU A 139 -10.75 11.01 -5.67
C GLU A 139 -11.49 11.24 -6.99
N TRP A 140 -10.78 11.72 -8.02
CA TRP A 140 -11.37 11.84 -9.35
C TRP A 140 -11.75 10.50 -9.95
N LEU A 141 -10.95 9.45 -9.77
CA LEU A 141 -11.35 8.10 -10.23
C LEU A 141 -12.63 7.64 -9.53
N ASN A 142 -12.73 7.85 -8.22
CA ASN A 142 -13.95 7.56 -7.44
C ASN A 142 -15.17 8.29 -8.00
N LEU A 143 -15.07 9.60 -8.22
CA LEU A 143 -16.18 10.41 -8.75
C LEU A 143 -16.52 10.04 -10.19
N SER A 144 -15.50 9.79 -11.01
CA SER A 144 -15.64 9.50 -12.44
C SER A 144 -16.41 8.21 -12.72
N LYS A 145 -16.42 7.26 -11.79
CA LYS A 145 -17.18 6.02 -11.93
C LYS A 145 -18.67 6.30 -12.15
N ASP A 146 -19.25 7.20 -11.35
CA ASP A 146 -20.68 7.52 -11.44
C ASP A 146 -20.95 8.62 -12.49
N PHE A 147 -19.94 9.44 -12.81
CA PHE A 147 -20.05 10.62 -13.67
C PHE A 147 -19.71 10.35 -15.15
N LEU A 148 -18.78 9.44 -15.46
CA LEU A 148 -18.34 9.16 -16.83
C LEU A 148 -19.44 8.51 -17.66
N ASP A 149 -20.26 7.66 -17.05
CA ASP A 149 -21.44 7.09 -17.71
C ASP A 149 -22.46 8.18 -18.08
N GLN A 150 -22.41 9.36 -17.44
CA GLN A 150 -23.35 10.47 -17.68
C GLN A 150 -22.78 11.57 -18.59
N ILE A 151 -21.47 11.84 -18.55
CA ILE A 151 -20.88 13.03 -19.21
C ILE A 151 -19.82 12.69 -20.26
N GLY A 152 -19.34 11.43 -20.31
CA GLY A 152 -18.48 10.91 -21.38
C GLY A 152 -17.02 11.38 -21.35
N GLN A 153 -16.72 12.61 -20.92
CA GLN A 153 -15.35 13.14 -20.78
C GLN A 153 -15.23 14.14 -19.62
N LEU A 154 -14.01 14.24 -19.05
CA LEU A 154 -13.68 15.30 -18.11
C LEU A 154 -13.66 16.65 -18.84
N PRO A 155 -14.18 17.74 -18.25
CA PRO A 155 -14.05 19.06 -18.85
C PRO A 155 -12.56 19.45 -18.96
N ASP A 156 -12.16 19.93 -20.14
CA ASP A 156 -10.79 20.35 -20.42
C ASP A 156 -10.24 21.31 -19.37
N GLY A 157 -9.03 21.03 -18.87
CA GLY A 157 -8.28 21.91 -17.96
C GLY A 157 -8.63 21.79 -16.47
N LEU A 158 -9.54 20.91 -16.06
CA LEU A 158 -9.86 20.69 -14.63
C LEU A 158 -8.69 20.10 -13.84
N LEU A 159 -7.85 19.30 -14.49
CA LEU A 159 -6.60 18.80 -13.93
C LEU A 159 -5.51 18.76 -15.00
N PRO A 160 -4.33 19.36 -14.76
CA PRO A 160 -3.17 19.04 -15.57
C PRO A 160 -2.84 17.55 -15.35
N VAL A 161 -2.95 16.77 -16.41
CA VAL A 161 -2.62 15.34 -16.41
C VAL A 161 -1.12 15.17 -16.16
N ASP A 162 -0.76 14.67 -14.99
CA ASP A 162 0.58 14.21 -14.62
C ASP A 162 0.57 12.68 -14.70
N GLN A 163 1.14 12.15 -15.79
CA GLN A 163 1.28 10.72 -16.01
C GLN A 163 2.05 10.03 -14.88
N VAL A 164 2.90 10.76 -14.15
CA VAL A 164 3.65 10.20 -13.03
C VAL A 164 2.72 9.94 -11.85
N SER A 165 1.82 10.87 -11.51
CA SER A 165 0.81 10.67 -10.45
C SER A 165 -0.13 9.51 -10.78
N ALA A 166 -0.62 9.45 -12.03
CA ALA A 166 -1.47 8.34 -12.48
C ALA A 166 -0.74 6.98 -12.37
N LYS A 167 0.55 6.94 -12.75
CA LYS A 167 1.38 5.75 -12.58
C LYS A 167 1.58 5.35 -11.12
N LEU A 168 1.87 6.30 -10.23
CA LEU A 168 2.03 6.03 -8.79
C LEU A 168 0.73 5.47 -8.19
N LEU A 169 -0.42 5.98 -8.63
CA LEU A 169 -1.72 5.48 -8.22
C LEU A 169 -1.99 4.05 -8.74
N ASN A 170 -1.64 3.76 -9.99
CA ASN A 170 -1.70 2.41 -10.55
C ASN A 170 -0.74 1.43 -9.83
N ASP A 171 0.42 1.92 -9.38
CA ASP A 171 1.35 1.11 -8.59
C ASP A 171 0.74 0.73 -7.22
N ILE A 172 -0.03 1.63 -6.59
CA ILE A 172 -0.77 1.32 -5.35
C ILE A 172 -1.82 0.25 -5.58
N SER A 173 -2.65 0.38 -6.63
CA SER A 173 -3.71 -0.60 -6.87
C SER A 173 -3.13 -1.99 -7.15
N ARG A 174 -2.04 -2.06 -7.93
CA ARG A 174 -1.31 -3.31 -8.15
C ARG A 174 -0.74 -3.88 -6.86
N PHE A 175 -0.02 -3.06 -6.08
CA PHE A 175 0.54 -3.45 -4.80
C PHE A 175 -0.53 -4.05 -3.87
N LEU A 176 -1.70 -3.42 -3.77
CA LEU A 176 -2.80 -3.91 -2.95
C LEU A 176 -3.30 -5.26 -3.43
N THR A 177 -3.54 -5.43 -4.73
CA THR A 177 -4.01 -6.71 -5.27
C THR A 177 -3.01 -7.84 -5.04
N GLU A 178 -1.72 -7.59 -5.25
CA GLU A 178 -0.66 -8.59 -5.06
C GLU A 178 -0.46 -8.94 -3.58
N SER A 179 -0.41 -7.92 -2.71
CA SER A 179 -0.08 -8.11 -1.28
C SER A 179 -1.24 -8.69 -0.47
N SER A 180 -2.49 -8.42 -0.87
CA SER A 180 -3.68 -9.01 -0.26
C SER A 180 -4.14 -10.31 -0.95
N GLY A 181 -3.52 -10.64 -2.09
CA GLY A 181 -3.87 -11.80 -2.90
C GLY A 181 -5.23 -11.68 -3.60
N LEU A 182 -5.82 -10.49 -3.74
CA LEU A 182 -7.05 -10.29 -4.52
C LEU A 182 -6.88 -10.69 -5.98
N SER A 183 -8.00 -10.90 -6.69
CA SER A 183 -7.98 -11.14 -8.14
C SER A 183 -7.30 -9.97 -8.85
N LYS A 184 -6.43 -10.29 -9.82
CA LYS A 184 -5.77 -9.29 -10.67
C LYS A 184 -6.77 -8.41 -11.41
N GLU A 185 -7.97 -8.93 -11.68
CA GLU A 185 -9.06 -8.22 -12.34
C GLU A 185 -9.40 -6.88 -11.67
N PHE A 186 -9.27 -6.77 -10.33
CA PHE A 186 -9.43 -5.48 -9.64
C PHE A 186 -8.43 -4.44 -10.12
N SER A 187 -7.15 -4.82 -10.23
CA SER A 187 -6.10 -3.92 -10.71
C SER A 187 -6.22 -3.64 -12.21
N ASP A 188 -6.64 -4.62 -13.00
CA ASP A 188 -6.81 -4.46 -14.45
C ASP A 188 -7.98 -3.48 -14.75
N ARG A 189 -9.12 -3.64 -14.06
CA ARG A 189 -10.24 -2.68 -14.12
C ARG A 189 -9.83 -1.28 -13.65
N PHE A 190 -9.03 -1.20 -12.60
CA PHE A 190 -8.50 0.09 -12.12
C PHE A 190 -7.67 0.80 -13.18
N VAL A 191 -6.75 0.08 -13.82
CA VAL A 191 -5.88 0.63 -14.87
C VAL A 191 -6.71 1.04 -16.09
N GLU A 192 -7.73 0.26 -16.46
CA GLU A 192 -8.63 0.62 -17.55
C GLU A 192 -9.38 1.94 -17.26
N LEU A 193 -9.96 2.08 -16.07
CA LEU A 193 -10.61 3.31 -15.64
C LEU A 193 -9.64 4.49 -15.61
N SER A 194 -8.44 4.30 -15.04
CA SER A 194 -7.37 5.29 -14.99
C SER A 194 -6.97 5.80 -16.37
N ASN A 195 -6.83 4.89 -17.35
CA ASN A 195 -6.52 5.26 -18.73
C ASN A 195 -7.67 6.03 -19.40
N LYS A 196 -8.93 5.63 -19.18
CA LYS A 196 -10.10 6.35 -19.71
C LYS A 196 -10.19 7.78 -19.17
N VAL A 197 -9.79 7.99 -17.93
CA VAL A 197 -9.90 9.28 -17.23
C VAL A 197 -8.72 10.20 -17.55
N PHE A 198 -7.50 9.66 -17.65
CA PHE A 198 -6.28 10.46 -17.70
C PHE A 198 -5.49 10.41 -19.02
N VAL A 199 -5.86 9.58 -19.99
CA VAL A 199 -5.07 9.39 -21.24
C VAL A 199 -5.79 9.91 -22.49
N THR A 200 -7.00 10.47 -22.35
CA THR A 200 -7.71 11.23 -23.41
C THR A 200 -7.25 12.68 -23.44
#